data_AF-A0A2V8IV87-F1
#
_entry.id   AF-A0A2V8IV87-F1
#
_cell.length_a   1.000
_cell.length_b   1.000
_cell.length_c   1.000
_cell.angle_alpha   90.00
_cell.angle_beta   90.00
_cell.angle_gamma   90.00
#
_symmetry.space_group_name_H-M   'P 1'
#
loop_
_entity.id
_entity.type
_entity.pdbx_description
1 polymer ?
#
loop_
_entity_poly.entity_id
_entity_poly.type
_entity_poly.pdbx_seq_one_letter_code
_entity_poly.pdbx_strand_id
1 'polypeptide(L)'
;MPDVRFLAEKATCSKASGNQSTCQLAGDLVIRGRARPFTIALKVTEDKGSYHPSGHSIVKLSTYGIEQPSQLGVRTADDAHIVPPERDVHPGLLGRPRLSKAVIVQTAFKTVQ
;
A
#
# COMPACT_ATOMS: atom_id res chain seq x y z
N MET A 1 7.28 -17.34 -4.03
CA MET A 1 6.15 -16.83 -3.23
C MET A 1 6.38 -15.33 -3.03
N PRO A 2 5.44 -14.41 -3.30
CA PRO A 2 5.66 -12.98 -3.11
C PRO A 2 5.86 -12.65 -1.64
N ASP A 3 6.88 -11.85 -1.32
CA ASP A 3 7.21 -11.44 0.04
C ASP A 3 6.18 -10.51 0.68
N VAL A 4 5.41 -9.79 -0.15
CA VAL A 4 4.37 -8.85 0.27
C VAL A 4 3.12 -9.04 -0.58
N ARG A 5 1.95 -9.13 0.07
CA ARG A 5 0.64 -9.15 -0.59
C ARG A 5 -0.36 -8.34 0.21
N PHE A 6 -1.17 -7.53 -0.46
CA PHE A 6 -2.34 -6.91 0.14
C PHE A 6 -3.59 -7.45 -0.55
N LEU A 7 -4.56 -7.92 0.24
CA LEU A 7 -5.85 -8.39 -0.23
C LEU A 7 -6.92 -7.48 0.36
N ALA A 8 -7.47 -6.59 -0.45
CA ALA A 8 -8.58 -5.75 -0.04
C ALA A 8 -9.87 -6.56 -0.01
N GLU A 9 -10.55 -6.56 1.13
CA GLU A 9 -11.86 -7.21 1.30
C GLU A 9 -12.99 -6.20 1.09
N LYS A 10 -12.76 -4.95 1.51
CA LYS A 10 -13.73 -3.87 1.44
C LYS A 10 -13.08 -2.62 0.86
N ALA A 11 -13.81 -1.96 -0.04
CA ALA A 11 -13.46 -0.66 -0.58
C ALA A 11 -14.65 0.29 -0.38
N THR A 12 -14.40 1.43 0.26
CA THR A 12 -15.39 2.51 0.42
C THR A 12 -14.84 3.75 -0.27
N CYS A 13 -15.47 4.16 -1.38
CA CYS A 13 -15.02 5.30 -2.15
C CYS A 13 -16.01 6.47 -2.03
N SER A 14 -15.50 7.67 -1.79
CA SER A 14 -16.24 8.92 -1.85
C SER A 14 -15.65 9.80 -2.95
N LYS A 15 -16.52 10.41 -3.75
CA LYS A 15 -16.09 11.36 -4.77
C LYS A 15 -15.66 12.65 -4.07
N ALA A 16 -14.42 13.06 -4.27
CA ALA A 16 -13.88 14.26 -3.62
C ALA A 16 -14.24 15.51 -4.41
N SER A 17 -13.90 15.55 -5.71
CA SER A 17 -14.29 16.60 -6.68
C SER A 17 -13.80 16.24 -8.08
N GLY A 18 -14.53 16.63 -9.13
CA GLY A 18 -14.13 16.39 -10.53
C GLY A 18 -13.84 14.92 -10.83
N ASN A 19 -12.64 14.64 -11.33
CA ASN A 19 -12.14 13.30 -11.64
C ASN A 19 -11.41 12.62 -10.47
N GLN A 20 -11.47 13.20 -9.27
CA GLN A 20 -10.80 12.67 -8.09
C GLN A 20 -11.78 11.99 -7.15
N SER A 21 -11.40 10.79 -6.70
CA SER A 21 -12.11 10.01 -5.70
C SER A 21 -11.16 9.62 -4.58
N THR A 22 -11.64 9.57 -3.34
CA THR A 22 -10.90 9.01 -2.22
C THR A 22 -11.49 7.65 -1.88
N CYS A 23 -10.67 6.61 -1.92
CA CYS A 23 -11.05 5.24 -1.63
C CYS A 23 -10.33 4.75 -0.38
N GLN A 24 -11.09 4.36 0.63
CA GLN A 24 -10.59 3.65 1.81
C GLN A 24 -10.69 2.15 1.56
N LEU A 25 -9.54 1.49 1.48
CA LEU A 25 -9.43 0.04 1.31
C LEU A 25 -9.11 -0.59 2.65
N ALA A 26 -9.87 -1.60 3.05
CA ALA A 26 -9.64 -2.40 4.25
C ALA A 26 -9.50 -3.87 3.85
N GLY A 27 -8.54 -4.57 4.46
CA GLY A 27 -8.29 -5.98 4.24
C GLY A 27 -7.00 -6.44 4.92
N ASP A 28 -6.39 -7.51 4.44
CA ASP A 28 -5.19 -8.07 5.04
C ASP A 28 -3.93 -7.72 4.26
N LEU A 29 -2.95 -7.17 4.97
CA LEU A 29 -1.57 -7.05 4.50
C LEU A 29 -0.78 -8.26 5.02
N VAL A 30 -0.17 -8.98 4.09
CA VAL A 30 0.63 -10.18 4.36
C VAL A 30 2.07 -9.87 4.02
N ILE A 31 2.96 -9.89 5.02
CA ILE A 31 4.40 -9.73 4.82
C ILE A 31 5.09 -10.99 5.33
N ARG A 32 5.91 -11.64 4.49
CA ARG A 32 6.59 -12.92 4.79
C ARG A 32 5.63 -13.99 5.37
N GLY A 33 4.41 -14.03 4.85
CA GLY A 33 3.38 -15.00 5.27
C GLY A 33 2.59 -14.63 6.54
N ARG A 34 2.87 -13.49 7.18
CA ARG A 34 2.14 -13.03 8.37
C ARG A 34 1.07 -12.01 7.95
N ALA A 35 -0.19 -12.40 8.05
CA ALA A 35 -1.34 -11.55 7.74
C ALA A 35 -1.69 -10.65 8.93
N ARG A 36 -1.97 -9.37 8.67
CA ARG A 36 -2.50 -8.42 9.64
C ARG A 36 -3.59 -7.55 9.00
N PRO A 37 -4.64 -7.21 9.76
CA PRO A 37 -5.62 -6.23 9.31
C PRO A 37 -4.94 -4.90 9.01
N PHE A 38 -5.23 -4.35 7.84
CA PHE A 38 -4.63 -3.13 7.33
C PHE A 38 -5.66 -2.30 6.58
N THR A 39 -5.59 -0.99 6.76
CA THR A 39 -6.44 -0.04 6.06
C THR A 39 -5.56 1.04 5.42
N ILE A 40 -5.84 1.35 4.16
CA ILE A 40 -5.13 2.38 3.39
C ILE A 40 -6.13 3.30 2.71
N ALA A 41 -5.89 4.61 2.80
CA ALA A 41 -6.61 5.61 2.04
C ALA A 41 -5.84 5.92 0.75
N LEU A 42 -6.51 5.75 -0.39
CA LEU A 42 -5.98 6.06 -1.71
C LEU A 42 -6.77 7.22 -2.33
N LYS A 43 -6.06 8.18 -2.91
CA LYS A 43 -6.62 9.17 -3.83
C LYS A 43 -6.50 8.60 -5.25
N VAL A 44 -7.62 8.40 -5.91
CA VAL A 44 -7.70 7.92 -7.28
C VAL A 44 -8.04 9.10 -8.18
N THR A 45 -7.15 9.41 -9.10
CA THR A 45 -7.40 10.42 -10.14
C THR A 45 -7.69 9.71 -11.45
N GLU A 46 -8.82 10.04 -12.07
CA GLU A 46 -9.17 9.56 -13.40
C GLU A 46 -8.66 10.55 -14.46
N ASP A 47 -7.82 10.06 -15.37
CA ASP A 47 -7.38 10.82 -16.55
C ASP A 47 -7.63 10.00 -17.82
N LYS A 48 -8.50 10.50 -18.69
CA LYS A 48 -8.81 9.92 -20.02
C LYS A 48 -9.09 8.41 -20.00
N GLY A 49 -9.76 7.92 -18.96
CA GLY A 49 -10.11 6.50 -18.79
C GLY A 49 -9.04 5.63 -18.12
N SER A 50 -7.91 6.22 -17.71
CA SER A 50 -6.93 5.61 -16.80
C SER A 50 -7.16 6.06 -15.36
N TYR A 51 -6.95 5.15 -14.41
CA TYR A 51 -7.00 5.46 -12.99
C TYR A 51 -5.58 5.49 -12.40
N HIS A 52 -5.24 6.60 -11.79
CA HIS A 52 -3.98 6.83 -11.08
C HIS A 52 -4.23 6.80 -9.57
N PRO A 53 -4.02 5.65 -8.90
CA PRO A 53 -4.05 5.60 -7.45
C PRO A 53 -2.78 6.23 -6.87
N SER A 54 -2.95 7.13 -5.90
CA SER A 54 -1.88 7.75 -5.13
C SER A 54 -2.21 7.66 -3.66
N GLY A 55 -1.20 7.41 -2.84
CA GLY A 55 -1.39 7.25 -1.40
C GLY A 55 -0.12 6.73 -0.76
N HIS A 56 -0.04 6.89 0.54
CA HIS A 56 0.98 6.23 1.33
C HIS A 56 0.37 5.88 2.67
N SER A 57 0.85 4.80 3.26
CA SER A 57 0.53 4.44 4.63
C SER A 57 1.78 3.86 5.28
N ILE A 58 1.88 3.98 6.60
CA ILE A 58 3.04 3.53 7.36
C ILE A 58 2.64 2.31 8.15
N VAL A 59 3.45 1.25 8.07
CA VAL A 59 3.28 0.03 8.87
C VAL A 59 4.55 -0.25 9.66
N LYS A 60 4.38 -0.82 10.85
CA LYS A 60 5.50 -1.25 11.68
C LYS A 60 5.92 -2.67 11.32
N LEU A 61 7.18 -2.86 10.92
CA LEU A 61 7.77 -4.16 10.60
C LEU A 61 7.72 -5.13 11.80
N SER A 62 7.88 -4.61 13.02
CA SER A 62 7.77 -5.35 14.27
C SER A 62 6.41 -6.02 14.46
N THR A 63 5.31 -5.46 13.92
CA THR A 63 3.97 -6.09 14.00
C THR A 63 3.86 -7.36 13.16
N TYR A 64 4.75 -7.49 12.18
CA TYR A 64 4.99 -8.70 11.39
C TYR A 64 6.16 -9.52 11.94
N GLY A 65 6.73 -9.14 13.08
CA GLY A 65 7.93 -9.73 13.70
C GLY A 65 9.11 -9.82 12.75
N ILE A 66 9.27 -8.80 11.92
CA ILE A 66 10.49 -8.53 11.17
C ILE A 66 11.36 -7.72 12.11
N GLU A 67 12.45 -8.33 12.57
CA GLU A 67 13.43 -7.63 13.38
C GLU A 67 14.14 -6.57 12.55
N GLN A 68 14.36 -5.40 13.15
CA GLN A 68 15.11 -4.32 12.52
C GLN A 68 16.59 -4.69 12.50
N PRO A 69 17.20 -4.92 11.32
CA PRO A 69 18.62 -5.17 11.28
C PRO A 69 19.37 -3.91 11.75
N SER A 70 20.39 -4.14 12.55
CA SER A 70 21.35 -3.15 13.01
C SER A 70 22.71 -3.50 12.42
N GLN A 71 23.22 -2.70 11.49
CA GLN A 71 24.59 -2.85 10.99
C GLN A 71 25.39 -1.61 11.33
N LEU A 72 26.55 -1.79 11.95
CA LEU A 72 27.49 -0.69 12.26
C LEU A 72 26.87 0.45 13.10
N GLY A 73 26.00 0.11 14.06
CA GLY A 73 25.30 1.09 14.89
C GLY A 73 24.10 1.79 14.22
N VAL A 74 23.86 1.54 12.92
CA VAL A 74 22.68 2.05 12.21
C VAL A 74 21.56 1.04 12.29
N ARG A 75 20.43 1.45 12.88
CA ARG A 75 19.20 0.65 12.93
C ARG A 75 18.27 1.03 11.78
N THR A 76 17.70 0.03 11.13
CA THR A 76 16.63 0.27 10.17
C THR A 76 15.37 0.75 10.91
N ALA A 77 14.64 1.73 10.37
CA ALA A 77 13.41 2.18 11.02
C ALA A 77 12.38 1.04 11.08
N ASP A 78 11.54 1.07 12.13
CA ASP A 78 10.44 0.09 12.26
C ASP A 78 9.36 0.40 11.22
N ASP A 79 9.33 1.65 10.78
CA ASP A 79 8.35 2.20 9.88
C ASP A 79 8.69 1.85 8.43
N ALA A 80 7.76 1.17 7.77
CA ALA A 80 7.79 0.87 6.36
C ALA A 80 6.64 1.60 5.66
N HIS A 81 6.98 2.32 4.59
CA HIS A 81 6.02 3.03 3.77
C HIS A 81 5.44 2.08 2.72
N ILE A 82 4.13 2.00 2.71
CA ILE A 82 3.32 1.25 1.78
C ILE A 82 2.82 2.21 0.71
N VAL A 83 3.30 2.04 -0.52
CA VAL A 83 2.88 2.86 -1.66
C VAL A 83 2.18 2.00 -2.71
N PRO A 84 1.07 2.50 -3.30
CA PRO A 84 0.45 1.82 -4.44
C PRO A 84 1.44 1.81 -5.61
N PRO A 85 1.37 0.80 -6.48
CA PRO A 85 2.20 0.78 -7.67
C PRO A 85 1.80 1.95 -8.56
N GLU A 86 2.78 2.64 -9.12
CA GLU A 86 2.60 3.74 -10.09
C GLU A 86 2.08 3.23 -11.46
N ARG A 87 1.38 2.10 -11.50
CA ARG A 87 0.84 1.54 -12.73
C ARG A 87 -0.57 2.06 -12.94
N ASP A 88 -0.81 2.59 -14.12
CA ASP A 88 -2.13 2.87 -14.66
C ASP A 88 -3.04 1.66 -14.48
N VAL A 89 -4.09 1.82 -13.69
CA VAL A 89 -5.12 0.80 -13.55
C VAL A 89 -6.13 1.05 -14.67
N HIS A 90 -6.03 0.28 -15.76
CA HIS A 90 -7.06 0.29 -16.77
C HIS A 90 -8.32 -0.41 -16.25
N PRO A 91 -9.53 0.12 -16.54
CA PRO A 91 -10.76 -0.60 -16.27
C PRO A 91 -10.76 -1.90 -17.08
N GLY A 92 -10.64 -3.05 -16.40
CA GLY A 92 -10.95 -4.33 -17.02
C GLY A 92 -12.41 -4.34 -17.47
N LEU A 93 -12.72 -5.13 -18.51
CA LEU A 93 -14.00 -5.34 -19.21
C LEU A 93 -15.28 -5.56 -18.36
N LEU A 94 -15.21 -5.45 -17.02
CA LEU A 94 -16.30 -5.66 -16.07
C LEU A 94 -16.49 -4.50 -15.06
N GLY A 95 -15.96 -3.30 -15.34
CA GLY A 95 -16.32 -2.09 -14.58
C GLY A 95 -15.92 -2.10 -13.09
N ARG A 96 -15.06 -3.03 -12.67
CA ARG A 96 -14.49 -3.07 -11.32
C ARG A 96 -12.98 -2.90 -11.43
N PRO A 97 -12.38 -1.85 -10.84
CA PRO A 97 -10.93 -1.72 -10.80
C PRO A 97 -10.35 -2.90 -10.02
N ARG A 98 -9.72 -3.84 -10.72
CA ARG A 98 -8.91 -4.88 -10.08
C ARG A 98 -7.53 -4.29 -9.81
N LEU A 99 -7.30 -3.83 -8.57
CA LEU A 99 -5.96 -3.61 -8.01
C LEU A 99 -5.28 -4.98 -7.83
N SER A 100 -4.98 -5.62 -8.96
CA SER A 100 -4.30 -6.91 -8.99
C SER A 100 -2.81 -6.67 -9.15
N LYS A 101 -2.14 -6.68 -8.00
CA LYS A 101 -0.72 -7.02 -7.79
C LYS A 101 0.25 -5.84 -7.66
N ALA A 102 1.08 -5.98 -6.62
CA ALA A 102 2.25 -5.21 -6.22
C ALA A 102 1.95 -3.94 -5.41
N VAL A 103 1.93 -4.09 -4.09
CA VAL A 103 2.15 -2.99 -3.16
C VAL A 103 3.65 -2.95 -2.88
N ILE A 104 4.29 -1.78 -3.04
CA ILE A 104 5.73 -1.63 -2.81
C ILE A 104 5.92 -1.19 -1.35
N VAL A 105 6.82 -1.86 -0.65
CA VAL A 105 7.23 -1.54 0.72
C VAL A 105 8.59 -0.86 0.65
N GLN A 106 8.64 0.43 0.99
CA GLN A 106 9.88 1.19 1.10
C GLN A 106 10.18 1.43 2.59
N THR A 107 11.27 0.85 3.10
CA THR A 107 11.75 1.12 4.46
C THR A 107 12.70 2.30 4.44
N ALA A 108 12.47 3.29 5.31
CA ALA A 108 13.41 4.39 5.50
C ALA A 108 14.54 3.95 6.44
N PHE A 109 15.79 4.18 6.05
CA PHE A 109 16.93 4.05 6.97
C PHE A 109 17.04 5.33 7.79
N LYS A 110 17.05 5.23 9.11
CA LYS A 110 17.19 6.38 10.00
C LYS A 110 18.47 6.23 10.82
N THR A 111 19.43 7.11 10.59
CA THR A 111 20.66 7.18 11.37
C THR A 111 20.32 7.64 12.78
N VAL A 112 20.62 6.80 13.78
CA VAL A 112 20.59 7.22 15.19
C VAL A 112 22.00 7.73 15.50
N GLN A 113 22.13 9.05 15.66
CA GLN A 113 23.34 9.67 16.22
C GLN A 113 23.32 9.55 17.73
#